data_AF-A0A3A8KVS0-F1
#
_entry.id   AF-A0A3A8KVS0-F1
#
_cell.length_a   1.000
_cell.length_b   1.000
_cell.length_c   1.000
_cell.angle_alpha   90.00
_cell.angle_beta   90.00
_cell.angle_gamma   90.00
#
_symmetry.space_group_name_H-M   'P 1'
#
loop_
_entity.id
_entity.type
_entity.pdbx_description
1 polymer ?
#
loop_
_entity_poly.entity_id
_entity_poly.type
_entity_poly.pdbx_seq_one_letter_code
_entity_poly.pdbx_strand_id
1 'polypeptide(L)'
;MSRRKPPLSLPPEGPEPPPDEGEAVEIPVDGNLDLHLFQPREVKELVTEYLWACRQKGVLDVRIIHGKGTGALRRTVQALLPTLPEVDSFRSASEGDGGWGATWVRLKPL
;
A
#
# COMPACT_ATOMS: atom_id res chain seq x y z
N MET A 1 -37.34 44.79 27.92
CA MET A 1 -35.95 44.36 28.15
C MET A 1 -35.78 42.94 27.61
N SER A 2 -35.46 42.80 26.32
CA SER A 2 -35.36 41.49 25.67
C SER A 2 -33.95 40.94 25.82
N ARG A 3 -33.79 39.87 26.61
CA ARG A 3 -32.51 39.16 26.76
C ARG A 3 -32.25 38.37 25.48
N ARG A 4 -31.25 38.78 24.70
CA ARG A 4 -30.76 38.00 23.56
C ARG A 4 -30.11 36.72 24.10
N LYS A 5 -30.58 35.55 23.64
CA LYS A 5 -29.91 34.26 23.84
C LYS A 5 -28.60 34.28 23.02
N PRO A 6 -27.45 33.87 23.56
CA PRO A 6 -26.22 33.77 22.79
C PRO A 6 -26.35 32.62 21.76
N PRO A 7 -25.58 32.65 20.65
CA PRO A 7 -25.62 31.56 19.67
C PRO A 7 -25.11 30.27 20.30
N LEU A 8 -25.74 29.17 19.93
CA LEU A 8 -25.39 27.81 20.34
C LEU A 8 -23.97 27.51 19.84
N SER A 9 -23.02 27.28 20.74
CA SER A 9 -21.68 26.81 20.40
C SER A 9 -21.79 25.47 19.66
N LEU A 10 -21.19 25.37 18.48
CA LEU A 10 -21.03 24.09 17.80
C LEU A 10 -20.20 23.16 18.71
N PRO A 11 -20.57 21.89 18.88
CA PRO A 11 -19.74 20.95 19.65
C PRO A 11 -18.40 20.74 18.93
N PRO A 12 -17.32 20.44 19.68
CA PRO A 12 -16.02 20.12 19.07
C PRO A 12 -16.16 18.87 18.20
N GLU A 13 -15.58 18.92 17.01
CA GLU A 13 -15.43 17.77 16.10
C GLU A 13 -14.80 16.61 16.89
N GLY A 14 -15.63 15.62 17.21
CA GLY A 14 -15.19 14.35 17.80
C GLY A 14 -14.40 13.54 16.77
N PRO A 15 -13.66 12.51 17.21
CA PRO A 15 -12.89 11.69 16.28
C PRO A 15 -13.82 11.09 15.23
N GLU A 16 -13.42 11.25 13.98
CA GLU A 16 -14.09 10.68 12.81
C GLU A 16 -14.32 9.18 13.06
N PRO A 17 -15.52 8.64 12.77
CA PRO A 17 -15.75 7.21 12.91
C PRO A 17 -14.72 6.45 12.06
N PRO A 18 -14.24 5.28 12.52
CA PRO A 18 -13.35 4.46 11.70
C PRO A 18 -14.02 4.17 10.35
N PRO A 19 -13.27 4.17 9.25
CA PRO A 19 -13.83 3.88 7.93
C PRO A 19 -14.54 2.53 7.95
N ASP A 20 -15.67 2.46 7.23
CA ASP A 20 -16.51 1.27 7.14
C ASP A 20 -15.68 0.08 6.62
N GLU A 21 -15.88 -1.12 7.17
CA GLU A 21 -15.09 -2.33 6.85
C GLU A 21 -15.20 -2.76 5.36
N GLY A 22 -15.97 -2.05 4.53
CA GLY A 22 -16.07 -2.23 3.08
C GLY A 22 -15.60 -1.04 2.22
N GLU A 23 -15.00 0.01 2.79
CA GLU A 23 -14.53 1.17 2.01
C GLU A 23 -13.24 0.81 1.24
N ALA A 24 -13.36 0.71 -0.09
CA ALA A 24 -12.23 0.40 -0.97
C ALA A 24 -11.16 1.48 -0.83
N VAL A 25 -10.05 1.15 -0.17
CA VAL A 25 -8.89 2.03 -0.06
C VAL A 25 -8.33 2.25 -1.47
N GLU A 26 -8.46 3.47 -1.99
CA GLU A 26 -7.82 3.84 -3.25
C GLU A 26 -6.30 3.86 -3.06
N ILE A 27 -5.61 2.87 -3.63
CA ILE A 27 -4.15 2.81 -3.55
C ILE A 27 -3.55 3.65 -4.68
N PRO A 28 -2.77 4.69 -4.37
CA PRO A 28 -2.10 5.48 -5.39
C PRO A 28 -1.11 4.60 -6.16
N VAL A 29 -1.17 4.67 -7.49
CA VAL A 29 -0.28 3.92 -8.39
C VAL A 29 0.95 4.77 -8.70
N ASP A 30 1.72 5.07 -7.66
CA ASP A 30 2.94 5.90 -7.69
C ASP A 30 4.22 5.05 -7.65
N GLY A 31 4.09 3.72 -7.61
CA GLY A 31 5.19 2.79 -7.49
C GLY A 31 5.54 2.44 -6.04
N ASN A 32 4.78 2.87 -5.03
CA ASN A 32 4.95 2.41 -3.65
C ASN A 32 3.72 1.63 -3.17
N LEU A 33 3.93 0.36 -2.84
CA LEU A 33 2.90 -0.49 -2.26
C LEU A 33 3.25 -0.85 -0.82
N ASP A 34 2.46 -0.40 0.15
CA ASP A 34 2.60 -0.76 1.56
C ASP A 34 1.69 -1.94 1.93
N LEU A 35 2.28 -3.00 2.49
CA LEU A 35 1.62 -4.25 2.87
C LEU A 35 1.47 -4.43 4.39
N HIS A 36 1.83 -3.45 5.24
CA HIS A 36 1.85 -3.61 6.71
C HIS A 36 0.47 -3.94 7.31
N LEU A 37 -0.60 -3.50 6.66
CA LEU A 37 -1.98 -3.71 7.13
C LEU A 37 -2.65 -4.95 6.52
N PHE A 38 -1.97 -5.64 5.60
CA PHE A 38 -2.56 -6.73 4.82
C PHE A 38 -2.14 -8.10 5.36
N GLN A 39 -3.06 -9.07 5.28
CA GLN A 39 -2.77 -10.45 5.63
C GLN A 39 -2.04 -11.15 4.48
N PRO A 40 -1.19 -12.16 4.77
CA PRO A 40 -0.45 -12.89 3.74
C PRO A 40 -1.30 -13.48 2.60
N ARG A 41 -2.58 -13.79 2.87
CA ARG A 41 -3.52 -14.33 1.87
C ARG A 41 -3.96 -13.28 0.84
N GLU A 42 -3.97 -12.01 1.21
CA GLU A 42 -4.41 -10.88 0.38
C GLU A 42 -3.26 -10.37 -0.51
N VAL A 43 -2.01 -10.53 -0.04
CA VAL A 43 -0.80 -10.07 -0.73
C VAL A 43 -0.74 -10.52 -2.19
N LYS A 44 -1.13 -11.77 -2.49
CA LYS A 44 -1.01 -12.30 -3.84
C LYS A 44 -1.83 -11.49 -4.85
N GLU A 45 -3.10 -11.30 -4.55
CA GLU A 45 -4.01 -10.57 -5.41
C GLU A 45 -3.60 -9.09 -5.47
N LEU A 46 -3.36 -8.50 -4.31
CA LEU A 46 -2.99 -7.09 -4.20
C LEU A 46 -1.72 -6.73 -4.98
N VAL A 47 -0.65 -7.51 -4.83
CA VAL A 47 0.62 -7.26 -5.53
C VAL A 47 0.42 -7.43 -7.04
N THR A 48 -0.33 -8.44 -7.48
CA THR A 48 -0.55 -8.69 -8.91
C THR A 48 -1.31 -7.52 -9.56
N GLU A 49 -2.42 -7.12 -8.96
CA GLU A 49 -3.24 -6.00 -9.46
C GLU A 49 -2.48 -4.67 -9.44
N TYR A 50 -1.70 -4.43 -8.38
CA TYR A 50 -0.91 -3.20 -8.26
C TYR A 50 0.20 -3.13 -9.32
N LEU A 51 0.93 -4.22 -9.56
CA LEU A 51 1.97 -4.26 -10.57
C LEU A 51 1.39 -4.11 -11.98
N TRP A 52 0.23 -4.72 -12.25
CA TRP A 52 -0.50 -4.50 -13.49
C TRP A 52 -0.88 -3.02 -13.68
N ALA A 53 -1.47 -2.39 -12.65
CA ALA A 53 -1.85 -0.98 -12.69
C ALA A 53 -0.63 -0.05 -12.89
N CYS A 54 0.49 -0.34 -12.22
CA CYS A 54 1.76 0.37 -12.39
C CYS A 54 2.25 0.28 -13.84
N ARG A 55 2.27 -0.93 -14.40
CA ARG A 55 2.70 -1.18 -15.77
C ARG A 55 1.84 -0.43 -16.79
N GLN A 56 0.51 -0.43 -16.60
CA GLN A 56 -0.43 0.32 -17.46
C GLN A 56 -0.18 1.83 -17.45
N LYS A 57 0.32 2.37 -16.34
CA LYS A 57 0.67 3.81 -16.20
C LYS A 57 2.13 4.13 -16.57
N GLY A 58 2.91 3.14 -17.01
CA GLY A 58 4.34 3.31 -17.28
C GLY A 58 5.21 3.49 -16.03
N VAL A 59 4.68 3.19 -14.84
CA VAL A 59 5.43 3.16 -13.59
C VAL A 59 6.13 1.80 -13.51
N LEU A 60 7.39 1.74 -13.93
CA LEU A 60 8.12 0.47 -14.08
C LEU A 60 8.99 0.10 -12.88
N ASP A 61 9.31 1.07 -12.01
CA ASP A 61 10.02 0.82 -10.75
C ASP A 61 9.02 0.84 -9.62
N VAL A 62 8.85 -0.32 -8.97
CA VAL A 62 7.90 -0.49 -7.87
C VAL A 62 8.64 -0.93 -6.61
N ARG A 63 8.36 -0.27 -5.50
CA ARG A 63 8.81 -0.63 -4.16
C ARG A 63 7.66 -1.24 -3.38
N ILE A 64 7.80 -2.51 -3.03
CA ILE A 64 6.87 -3.24 -2.17
C ILE A 64 7.41 -3.23 -0.74
N ILE A 65 6.70 -2.54 0.15
CA ILE A 65 7.05 -2.37 1.56
C ILE A 65 6.23 -3.39 2.35
N HIS A 66 6.89 -4.44 2.83
CA HIS A 66 6.23 -5.54 3.55
C HIS A 66 6.62 -5.62 5.02
N GLY A 67 7.37 -4.62 5.49
CA GLY A 67 7.91 -4.58 6.84
C GLY A 67 8.96 -5.65 7.10
N LYS A 68 9.58 -5.53 8.29
CA LYS A 68 10.59 -6.47 8.79
C LYS A 68 9.90 -7.67 9.45
N GLY A 69 9.16 -7.43 10.54
CA GLY A 69 8.29 -8.43 11.18
C GLY A 69 8.92 -9.83 11.32
N THR A 70 8.12 -10.88 11.14
CA THR A 70 8.56 -12.29 11.08
C THR A 70 9.09 -12.71 9.71
N GLY A 71 9.13 -11.79 8.74
CA GLY A 71 9.45 -12.08 7.33
C GLY A 71 8.41 -12.92 6.58
N ALA A 72 7.19 -13.10 7.12
CA ALA A 72 6.12 -13.83 6.44
C ALA A 72 5.71 -13.15 5.13
N LEU A 73 5.37 -11.85 5.17
CA LEU A 73 4.99 -11.09 3.97
C LEU A 73 6.13 -11.04 2.94
N ARG A 74 7.38 -10.84 3.40
CA ARG A 74 8.58 -10.91 2.53
C ARG A 74 8.66 -12.24 1.78
N ARG A 75 8.48 -13.38 2.47
CA ARG A 75 8.52 -14.71 1.84
C ARG A 75 7.41 -14.87 0.81
N THR A 76 6.19 -14.41 1.12
CA THR A 76 5.07 -14.42 0.17
C THR A 76 5.39 -13.60 -1.08
N VAL A 77 5.88 -12.37 -0.92
CA VAL A 77 6.27 -11.49 -2.04
C VAL A 77 7.37 -12.14 -2.88
N GLN A 78 8.46 -12.62 -2.26
CA GLN A 78 9.57 -13.22 -2.99
C GLN A 78 9.22 -14.54 -3.68
N ALA A 79 8.24 -15.30 -3.17
CA ALA A 79 7.73 -16.49 -3.84
C ALA A 79 6.81 -16.14 -5.02
N LEU A 80 6.09 -15.03 -4.95
CA LEU A 80 5.14 -14.58 -5.97
C LEU A 80 5.84 -13.96 -7.19
N LEU A 81 6.75 -13.02 -6.97
CA LEU A 81 7.40 -12.23 -8.03
C LEU A 81 7.98 -13.06 -9.20
N PRO A 82 8.70 -14.18 -9.00
CA PRO A 82 9.23 -14.96 -10.11
C PRO A 82 8.15 -15.67 -10.96
N THR A 83 6.91 -15.73 -10.49
CA THR A 83 5.78 -16.33 -11.22
C THR A 83 5.08 -15.34 -12.17
N LEU A 84 5.39 -14.05 -12.06
CA LEU A 84 4.72 -12.99 -12.81
C LEU A 84 5.52 -12.66 -14.09
N PRO A 85 4.97 -12.90 -15.30
CA PRO A 85 5.70 -12.70 -16.56
C PRO A 85 6.06 -11.23 -16.85
N GLU A 86 5.33 -10.28 -16.28
CA GLU A 86 5.56 -8.84 -16.37
C GLU A 86 6.74 -8.35 -15.54
N VAL A 87 7.21 -9.14 -14.57
CA VAL A 87 8.40 -8.81 -13.76
C VAL A 87 9.65 -9.07 -14.60
N ASP A 88 10.50 -8.04 -14.70
CA ASP A 88 11.82 -8.12 -15.32
C ASP A 88 12.87 -8.59 -14.30
N SER A 89 12.93 -7.93 -13.15
CA SER A 89 13.88 -8.24 -12.09
C SER A 89 13.38 -7.75 -10.73
N PHE A 90 13.90 -8.31 -9.65
CA PHE A 90 13.59 -7.85 -8.29
C PHE A 90 14.77 -8.05 -7.34
N ARG A 91 14.85 -7.21 -6.30
CA ARG A 91 15.91 -7.27 -5.28
C ARG A 91 15.40 -6.73 -3.94
N SER A 92 16.02 -7.16 -2.85
CA SER A 92 15.80 -6.50 -1.55
C SER A 92 16.22 -5.03 -1.63
N ALA A 93 15.54 -4.16 -0.90
CA ALA A 93 15.89 -2.74 -0.85
C ALA A 93 17.24 -2.52 -0.14
N SER A 94 17.90 -1.40 -0.48
CA SER A 94 19.11 -0.95 0.22
C SER A 94 18.76 -0.55 1.65
N GLU A 95 19.75 -0.46 2.53
CA GLU A 95 19.52 -0.09 3.95
C GLU A 95 18.80 1.26 4.11
N GLY A 96 19.07 2.24 3.23
CA GLY A 96 18.39 3.54 3.21
C GLY A 96 16.97 3.50 2.66
N ASP A 97 16.61 2.48 1.87
CA ASP A 97 15.30 2.36 1.21
C ASP A 97 14.32 1.43 1.93
N GLY A 98 14.67 0.96 3.13
CA GLY A 98 13.88 0.03 3.95
C GLY A 98 14.58 -1.32 4.21
N GLY A 99 15.75 -1.54 3.63
CA GLY A 99 16.56 -2.75 3.79
C GLY A 99 15.78 -4.02 3.45
N TRP A 100 15.91 -5.04 4.29
CA TRP A 100 15.16 -6.28 4.13
C TRP A 100 13.65 -6.15 4.38
N GLY A 101 13.16 -4.96 4.79
CA GLY A 101 11.74 -4.66 4.96
C GLY A 101 11.01 -4.24 3.68
N ALA A 102 11.74 -4.08 2.57
CA ALA A 102 11.16 -3.76 1.27
C ALA A 102 11.85 -4.52 0.14
N THR A 103 11.12 -4.67 -0.97
CA THR A 103 11.60 -5.29 -2.21
C THR A 103 11.37 -4.33 -3.36
N TRP A 104 12.44 -4.04 -4.11
CA TRP A 104 12.36 -3.34 -5.40
C TRP A 104 12.03 -4.34 -6.50
N VAL A 105 11.10 -3.95 -7.37
CA VAL A 105 10.63 -4.70 -8.54
C VAL A 105 10.77 -3.80 -9.76
N ARG A 106 11.37 -4.33 -10.82
CA ARG A 106 11.40 -3.74 -12.15
C ARG A 106 10.41 -4.47 -13.03
N LEU A 107 9.52 -3.72 -13.70
CA LEU A 107 8.54 -4.25 -14.64
C LEU A 107 9.02 -4.08 -16.07
N LYS A 108 8.59 -4.99 -16.93
CA LYS A 108 8.73 -4.87 -18.39
C LYS A 108 7.76 -3.79 -18.90
N PRO A 109 8.16 -2.93 -19.84
CA PRO A 109 7.23 -2.03 -20.51
C PRO A 109 6.15 -2.84 -21.26
N LEU A 110 5.04 -2.17 -21.62
CA LEU A 110 4.02 -2.73 -22.52
C LEU A 110 4.51 -2.76 -23.96
#